data_AF-A0A944NVU0-F1
#
_entry.id   AF-A0A944NVU0-F1
#
_cell.length_a   1.000
_cell.length_b   1.000
_cell.length_c   1.000
_cell.angle_alpha   90.00
_cell.angle_beta   90.00
_cell.angle_gamma   90.00
#
_symmetry.space_group_name_H-M   'P 1'
#
loop_
_entity.id
_entity.type
_entity.pdbx_description
1 polymer ?
#
loop_
_entity_poly.entity_id
_entity_poly.type
_entity_poly.pdbx_seq_one_letter_code
_entity_poly.pdbx_strand_id
1 'polypeptide(L)'
;MESDPNRGAGQLHRRLSRGWRELSGVPWAAIPRRVNGWLVDTVDGLIQSGFDEADKGIAFGGVVMVLLFIILPVLALINMLTGGSVFLFWYFVSLLAALAFLNFSGETNLLKVLNGFAAVYLGVSLIIIIPVYALRAFTEVSIHNVFSHAVLKSPLVAVFWYLAAYGVGLMLDTAVRFAGGNFRNLALGRFVHGGLAAVPIAFVLTFAALLAGHLAVFEQNPARSWTLVLVSTGITALSLPGVLRVMGLSRGVKTGGLGMPWALGLGFVLSTILSTVVAFGMHFEANGALSWSEAVNVLVGLSPDGKRIFLGPDFWVMHLPFLPWLAFVFTIVASLMGKAIAGAFEWTSTGGLQEGERPFLASALLSGAFVVLFWSVSVLV
;
A
#
# COMPACT_ATOMS: atom_id res chain seq x y z
N MET A 1 -1.38 8.02 -34.25
CA MET A 1 -0.76 6.70 -33.99
C MET A 1 -1.84 5.77 -33.49
N GLU A 2 -2.51 5.06 -34.40
CA GLU A 2 -3.50 4.04 -34.05
C GLU A 2 -2.79 2.81 -33.47
N SER A 3 -3.12 2.48 -32.23
CA SER A 3 -2.66 1.25 -31.58
C SER A 3 -3.44 0.08 -32.18
N ASP A 4 -2.82 -0.65 -33.10
CA ASP A 4 -3.34 -1.89 -33.65
C ASP A 4 -3.68 -2.89 -32.51
N PRO A 5 -4.98 -3.20 -32.28
CA PRO A 5 -5.41 -4.06 -31.17
C PRO A 5 -4.85 -5.48 -31.26
N ASN A 6 -4.43 -5.92 -32.44
CA ASN A 6 -3.83 -7.24 -32.66
C ASN A 6 -2.39 -7.36 -32.13
N ARG A 7 -1.66 -6.25 -31.97
CA ARG A 7 -0.30 -6.27 -31.39
C ARG A 7 -0.32 -6.62 -29.90
N GLY A 8 -1.31 -6.13 -29.16
CA GLY A 8 -1.48 -6.40 -27.74
C GLY A 8 -1.87 -7.86 -27.48
N ALA A 9 -2.84 -8.38 -28.24
CA ALA A 9 -3.29 -9.77 -28.13
C ALA A 9 -2.18 -10.79 -28.44
N GLY A 10 -1.38 -10.53 -29.49
CA GLY A 10 -0.25 -11.38 -29.86
C GLY A 10 0.87 -11.39 -28.82
N GLN A 11 1.16 -10.25 -28.16
CA GLN A 11 2.12 -10.20 -27.06
C GLN A 11 1.63 -10.92 -25.80
N LEU A 12 0.36 -10.75 -25.44
CA LEU A 12 -0.27 -11.45 -24.31
C LEU A 12 -0.24 -12.97 -24.52
N HIS A 13 -0.60 -13.43 -25.72
CA HIS A 13 -0.58 -14.84 -26.11
C HIS A 13 0.82 -15.45 -26.01
N ARG A 14 1.86 -14.74 -26.49
CA ARG A 14 3.26 -15.18 -26.35
C ARG A 14 3.72 -15.22 -24.90
N ARG A 15 3.32 -14.24 -24.06
CA ARG A 15 3.67 -14.21 -22.63
C ARG A 15 2.99 -15.35 -21.86
N LEU A 16 1.70 -15.58 -22.08
CA LEU A 16 0.94 -16.66 -21.45
C LEU A 16 1.47 -18.04 -21.86
N SER A 17 1.67 -18.28 -23.15
CA SER A 17 2.20 -19.57 -23.65
C SER A 17 3.62 -19.86 -23.18
N ARG A 18 4.46 -18.82 -22.96
CA ARG A 18 5.78 -18.98 -22.34
C ARG A 18 5.68 -19.29 -20.85
N GLY A 19 4.85 -18.53 -20.12
CA GLY A 19 4.64 -18.75 -18.68
C GLY A 19 4.13 -20.16 -18.37
N TRP A 20 3.17 -20.66 -19.16
CA TRP A 20 2.65 -22.02 -19.01
C TRP A 20 3.66 -23.11 -19.36
N ARG A 21 4.47 -22.93 -20.43
CA ARG A 21 5.56 -23.87 -20.77
C ARG A 21 6.64 -23.92 -19.70
N GLU A 22 6.96 -22.77 -19.10
CA GLU A 22 7.89 -22.72 -17.97
C GLU A 22 7.30 -23.38 -16.72
N LEU A 23 5.99 -23.25 -16.48
CA LEU A 23 5.32 -23.84 -15.33
C LEU A 23 5.19 -25.37 -15.44
N SER A 24 4.89 -25.89 -16.64
CA SER A 24 4.72 -27.34 -16.87
C SER A 24 6.02 -28.10 -16.67
N GLY A 25 7.15 -27.55 -17.11
CA GLY A 25 8.48 -28.17 -16.97
C GLY A 25 9.10 -28.12 -15.56
N VAL A 26 8.48 -27.44 -14.59
CA VAL A 26 9.05 -27.26 -13.24
C VAL A 26 8.60 -28.37 -12.30
N PRO A 27 9.49 -29.01 -11.52
CA PRO A 27 9.10 -30.00 -10.51
C PRO A 27 8.10 -29.44 -9.51
N TRP A 28 7.12 -30.24 -9.08
CA TRP A 28 6.04 -29.81 -8.18
C TRP A 28 6.54 -29.11 -6.90
N ALA A 29 7.59 -29.67 -6.28
CA ALA A 29 8.21 -29.10 -5.08
C ALA A 29 8.89 -27.74 -5.30
N ALA A 30 9.25 -27.40 -6.55
CA ALA A 30 9.94 -26.16 -6.89
C ALA A 30 8.99 -25.01 -7.29
N ILE A 31 7.71 -25.31 -7.57
CA ILE A 31 6.71 -24.32 -8.00
C ILE A 31 6.54 -23.19 -6.98
N PRO A 32 6.32 -23.46 -5.68
CA PRO A 32 6.10 -22.39 -4.71
C PRO A 32 7.25 -21.39 -4.67
N ARG A 33 8.50 -21.88 -4.66
CA ARG A 33 9.70 -21.03 -4.63
C ARG A 33 9.87 -20.22 -5.92
N ARG A 34 9.61 -20.83 -7.09
CA ARG A 34 9.76 -20.17 -8.39
C ARG A 34 8.70 -19.10 -8.61
N VAL A 35 7.44 -19.40 -8.29
CA VAL A 35 6.32 -18.47 -8.38
C VAL A 35 6.50 -17.31 -7.40
N ASN A 36 6.89 -17.61 -6.16
CA ASN A 36 7.20 -16.57 -5.17
C ASN A 36 8.35 -15.66 -5.64
N GLY A 37 9.43 -16.26 -6.17
CA GLY A 37 10.53 -15.53 -6.77
C GLY A 37 10.05 -14.60 -7.90
N TRP A 38 9.34 -15.14 -8.88
CA TRP A 38 8.78 -14.35 -9.97
C TRP A 38 7.86 -13.21 -9.48
N LEU A 39 7.01 -13.46 -8.49
CA LEU A 39 6.08 -12.46 -7.97
C LEU A 39 6.81 -11.32 -7.24
N VAL A 40 7.79 -11.64 -6.39
CA VAL A 40 8.64 -10.60 -5.76
C VAL A 40 9.37 -9.77 -6.81
N ASP A 41 9.95 -10.38 -7.86
CA ASP A 41 10.66 -9.63 -8.91
C ASP A 41 9.72 -8.74 -9.73
N THR A 42 8.53 -9.25 -10.02
CA THR A 42 7.53 -8.54 -10.81
C THR A 42 7.00 -7.33 -10.03
N VAL A 43 6.68 -7.51 -8.74
CA VAL A 43 6.17 -6.42 -7.90
C VAL A 43 7.26 -5.38 -7.64
N ASP A 44 8.48 -5.80 -7.28
CA ASP A 44 9.61 -4.88 -7.10
C ASP A 44 9.92 -4.12 -8.40
N GLY A 45 9.91 -4.80 -9.56
CA GLY A 45 10.12 -4.18 -10.86
C GLY A 45 9.03 -3.17 -11.24
N LEU A 46 7.77 -3.46 -10.95
CA LEU A 46 6.65 -2.53 -11.17
C LEU A 46 6.76 -1.28 -10.29
N ILE A 47 7.09 -1.45 -9.01
CA ILE A 47 7.30 -0.32 -8.09
C ILE A 47 8.46 0.55 -8.60
N GLN A 48 9.60 -0.05 -8.93
CA GLN A 48 10.78 0.69 -9.39
C GLN A 48 10.55 1.42 -10.71
N SER A 49 9.87 0.79 -11.68
CA SER A 49 9.53 1.43 -12.95
C SER A 49 8.53 2.58 -12.78
N GLY A 50 7.52 2.42 -11.93
CA GLY A 50 6.56 3.48 -11.62
C GLY A 50 7.23 4.70 -10.98
N PHE A 51 8.17 4.51 -10.05
CA PHE A 51 8.92 5.62 -9.47
C PHE A 51 9.91 6.26 -10.46
N ASP A 52 10.55 5.48 -11.33
CA ASP A 52 11.43 6.01 -12.37
C ASP A 52 10.71 6.93 -13.36
N GLU A 53 9.43 6.65 -13.62
CA GLU A 53 8.58 7.42 -14.52
C GLU A 53 7.99 8.64 -13.80
N ALA A 54 7.61 8.49 -12.52
CA ALA A 54 7.10 9.57 -11.68
C ALA A 54 8.16 10.64 -11.35
N ASP A 55 9.40 10.25 -11.02
CA ASP A 55 10.51 11.19 -10.73
C ASP A 55 10.90 12.03 -11.96
N LYS A 56 10.57 11.56 -13.18
CA LYS A 56 10.80 12.31 -14.43
C LYS A 56 9.59 13.17 -14.84
N GLY A 57 8.45 13.00 -14.18
CA GLY A 57 7.20 13.68 -14.51
C GLY A 57 7.17 15.11 -13.97
N ILE A 58 7.34 16.10 -14.86
CA ILE A 58 7.16 17.54 -14.56
C ILE A 58 5.81 17.83 -13.88
N ALA A 59 4.77 17.03 -14.21
CA ALA A 59 3.43 17.18 -13.66
C ALA A 59 3.36 16.90 -12.14
N PHE A 60 4.10 15.92 -11.63
CA PHE A 60 4.05 15.56 -10.20
C PHE A 60 4.68 16.67 -9.34
N GLY A 61 5.88 17.14 -9.71
CA GLY A 61 6.52 18.27 -9.05
C GLY A 61 5.70 19.56 -9.14
N GLY A 62 5.08 19.84 -10.29
CA GLY A 62 4.22 21.00 -10.47
C GLY A 62 2.97 21.00 -9.59
N VAL A 63 2.27 19.87 -9.50
CA VAL A 63 1.08 19.72 -8.65
C VAL A 63 1.42 19.90 -7.18
N VAL A 64 2.53 19.31 -6.71
CA VAL A 64 2.99 19.46 -5.32
C VAL A 64 3.35 20.92 -5.01
N MET A 65 4.03 21.61 -5.93
CA MET A 65 4.39 23.03 -5.75
C MET A 65 3.15 23.92 -5.70
N VAL A 66 2.18 23.73 -6.60
CA VAL A 66 0.92 24.49 -6.59
C VAL A 66 0.14 24.22 -5.30
N LEU A 67 0.09 22.97 -4.84
CA LEU A 67 -0.59 22.62 -3.61
C LEU A 67 0.05 23.28 -2.38
N LEU A 68 1.38 23.18 -2.24
CA LEU A 68 2.12 23.67 -1.09
C LEU A 68 2.23 25.20 -1.03
N PHE A 69 2.40 25.86 -2.18
CA PHE A 69 2.69 27.31 -2.22
C PHE A 69 1.49 28.18 -2.62
N ILE A 70 0.41 27.60 -3.15
CA ILE A 70 -0.77 28.36 -3.56
C ILE A 70 -2.00 27.89 -2.79
N ILE A 71 -2.39 26.62 -2.93
CA ILE A 71 -3.67 26.13 -2.39
C ILE A 71 -3.67 26.14 -0.86
N LEU A 72 -2.66 25.55 -0.22
CA LEU A 72 -2.59 25.47 1.25
C LEU A 72 -2.47 26.84 1.95
N PRO A 73 -1.64 27.79 1.48
CA PRO A 73 -1.59 29.13 2.06
C PRO A 73 -2.91 29.89 1.92
N VAL A 74 -3.60 29.77 0.78
CA VAL A 74 -4.93 30.37 0.57
C VAL A 74 -5.94 29.77 1.54
N LEU A 75 -5.95 28.45 1.71
CA LEU A 75 -6.83 27.79 2.69
C LEU A 75 -6.50 28.21 4.14
N ALA A 76 -5.22 28.37 4.48
CA ALA A 76 -4.79 28.84 5.78
C ALA A 76 -5.26 30.28 6.06
N LEU A 77 -5.19 31.16 5.04
CA LEU A 77 -5.69 32.53 5.11
C LEU A 77 -7.21 32.56 5.27
N ILE A 78 -7.95 31.78 4.47
CA ILE A 78 -9.40 31.68 4.62
C ILE A 78 -9.76 31.21 6.03
N ASN A 79 -9.09 30.16 6.54
CA ASN A 79 -9.32 29.65 7.88
C ASN A 79 -9.09 30.71 8.97
N MET A 80 -8.03 31.52 8.86
CA MET A 80 -7.77 32.65 9.74
C MET A 80 -8.90 33.70 9.67
N LEU A 81 -9.34 34.06 8.45
CA LEU A 81 -10.39 35.07 8.23
C LEU A 81 -11.76 34.61 8.72
N THR A 82 -12.02 33.30 8.75
CA THR A 82 -13.27 32.71 9.28
C THR A 82 -13.23 32.43 10.78
N GLY A 83 -12.20 32.88 11.50
CA GLY A 83 -12.07 32.72 12.96
C GLY A 83 -11.44 31.40 13.43
N GLY A 84 -10.82 30.64 12.52
CA GLY A 84 -10.05 29.43 12.83
C GLY A 84 -8.62 29.73 13.31
N SER A 85 -7.83 28.68 13.54
CA SER A 85 -6.44 28.81 14.03
C SER A 85 -5.55 29.59 13.05
N VAL A 86 -4.89 30.63 13.58
CA VAL A 86 -3.97 31.52 12.84
C VAL A 86 -2.59 30.90 12.64
N PHE A 87 -2.29 29.80 13.34
CA PHE A 87 -0.97 29.18 13.37
C PHE A 87 -0.42 28.84 11.98
N LEU A 88 -1.21 28.15 11.14
CA LEU A 88 -0.77 27.69 9.82
C LEU A 88 -0.43 28.86 8.89
N PHE A 89 -1.17 29.96 8.98
CA PHE A 89 -0.90 31.16 8.17
C PHE A 89 0.43 31.79 8.57
N TRP A 90 0.66 32.04 9.87
CA TRP A 90 1.94 32.58 10.35
C TRP A 90 3.11 31.64 10.08
N TYR A 91 2.87 30.33 10.08
CA TYR A 91 3.87 29.33 9.73
C TYR A 91 4.27 29.40 8.24
N PHE A 92 3.32 29.64 7.33
CA PHE A 92 3.65 29.91 5.93
C PHE A 92 4.42 31.23 5.75
N VAL A 93 4.09 32.27 6.52
CA VAL A 93 4.83 33.54 6.52
C VAL A 93 6.27 33.34 7.02
N SER A 94 6.49 32.54 8.07
CA SER A 94 7.85 32.24 8.55
C SER A 94 8.66 31.43 7.53
N LEU A 95 8.02 30.56 6.77
CA LEU A 95 8.67 29.84 5.66
C LEU A 95 9.04 30.78 4.52
N LEU A 96 8.15 31.69 4.12
CA LEU A 96 8.47 32.75 3.14
C LEU A 96 9.66 33.60 3.60
N ALA A 97 9.70 33.96 4.89
CA ALA A 97 10.83 34.70 5.46
C ALA A 97 12.14 33.89 5.42
N ALA A 98 12.10 32.59 5.74
CA ALA A 98 13.27 31.70 5.62
C ALA A 98 13.74 31.55 4.17
N LEU A 99 12.80 31.53 3.21
CA LEU A 99 13.09 31.38 1.79
C LEU A 99 13.71 32.66 1.22
N ALA A 100 13.18 33.82 1.62
CA ALA A 100 13.79 35.12 1.35
C ALA A 100 15.19 35.22 1.96
N PHE A 101 15.36 34.81 3.22
CA PHE A 101 16.66 34.78 3.88
C PHE A 101 17.67 33.95 3.07
N LEU A 102 17.34 32.71 2.69
CA LEU A 102 18.21 31.86 1.87
C LEU A 102 18.57 32.48 0.51
N ASN A 103 17.63 33.19 -0.12
CA ASN A 103 17.86 33.81 -1.42
C ASN A 103 18.86 34.98 -1.31
N PHE A 104 18.90 35.69 -0.18
CA PHE A 104 19.84 36.79 0.06
C PHE A 104 21.17 36.34 0.69
N SER A 105 21.15 35.35 1.58
CA SER A 105 22.33 34.91 2.33
C SER A 105 23.11 33.79 1.65
N GLY A 106 22.51 33.10 0.67
CA GLY A 106 23.06 31.95 -0.07
C GLY A 106 24.39 32.25 -0.77
N GLU A 107 24.61 33.50 -1.18
CA GLU A 107 25.83 33.93 -1.88
C GLU A 107 27.04 34.16 -0.95
N THR A 108 26.82 34.22 0.37
CA THR A 108 27.89 34.55 1.32
C THR A 108 28.44 33.31 2.02
N ASN A 109 29.75 33.07 1.91
CA ASN A 109 30.43 31.96 2.60
C ASN A 109 30.35 32.06 4.13
N LEU A 110 30.04 33.24 4.67
CA LEU A 110 30.05 33.56 6.10
C LEU A 110 28.82 33.01 6.85
N LEU A 111 27.72 32.71 6.14
CA LEU A 111 26.46 32.24 6.71
C LEU A 111 26.14 30.77 6.36
N LYS A 112 27.13 29.99 5.88
CA LYS A 112 26.94 28.59 5.45
C LYS A 112 26.20 27.72 6.46
N VAL A 113 26.48 27.86 7.75
CA VAL A 113 25.82 27.09 8.81
C VAL A 113 24.36 27.54 9.01
N LEU A 114 24.10 28.84 9.01
CA LEU A 114 22.74 29.39 9.15
C LEU A 114 21.87 29.08 7.93
N ASN A 115 22.47 29.12 6.73
CA ASN A 115 21.82 28.70 5.48
C ASN A 115 21.50 27.21 5.52
N GLY A 116 22.39 26.39 6.09
CA GLY A 116 22.12 24.97 6.35
C GLY A 116 20.88 24.79 7.24
N PHE A 117 20.81 25.49 8.38
CA PHE A 117 19.65 25.41 9.27
C PHE A 117 18.36 25.92 8.62
N ALA A 118 18.41 27.02 7.88
CA ALA A 118 17.25 27.56 7.16
C ALA A 118 16.77 26.60 6.05
N ALA A 119 17.69 25.96 5.33
CA ALA A 119 17.36 24.95 4.32
C ALA A 119 16.76 23.68 4.94
N VAL A 120 17.29 23.22 6.08
CA VAL A 120 16.70 22.10 6.83
C VAL A 120 15.33 22.46 7.36
N TYR A 121 15.16 23.66 7.93
CA TYR A 121 13.87 24.15 8.40
C TYR A 121 12.85 24.20 7.26
N LEU A 122 13.18 24.78 6.11
CA LEU A 122 12.32 24.81 4.93
C LEU A 122 12.00 23.41 4.41
N GLY A 123 13.01 22.55 4.30
CA GLY A 123 12.86 21.17 3.86
C GLY A 123 11.90 20.40 4.76
N VAL A 124 12.19 20.29 6.05
CA VAL A 124 11.36 19.57 7.04
C VAL A 124 9.94 20.15 7.08
N SER A 125 9.81 21.47 7.04
CA SER A 125 8.53 22.13 7.20
C SER A 125 7.61 21.95 5.99
N LEU A 126 8.13 22.14 4.77
CA LEU A 126 7.37 21.99 3.53
C LEU A 126 7.03 20.52 3.24
N ILE A 127 7.94 19.62 3.60
CA ILE A 127 7.87 18.22 3.18
C ILE A 127 7.17 17.33 4.21
N ILE A 128 7.23 17.66 5.51
CA ILE A 128 6.64 16.85 6.58
C ILE A 128 5.61 17.64 7.38
N ILE A 129 6.00 18.77 7.97
CA ILE A 129 5.16 19.45 8.97
C ILE A 129 3.87 19.97 8.34
N ILE A 130 3.95 20.64 7.18
CA ILE A 130 2.77 21.17 6.48
C ILE A 130 1.81 20.06 6.05
N PRO A 131 2.25 18.98 5.35
CA PRO A 131 1.37 17.88 5.01
C PRO A 131 0.71 17.22 6.23
N VAL A 132 1.47 16.96 7.30
CA VAL A 132 0.95 16.34 8.54
C VAL A 132 -0.03 17.27 9.26
N TYR A 133 0.26 18.56 9.32
CA TYR A 133 -0.67 19.54 9.91
C TYR A 133 -1.94 19.68 9.06
N ALA A 134 -1.80 19.75 7.73
CA ALA A 134 -2.94 19.80 6.82
C ALA A 134 -3.81 18.55 7.00
N LEU A 135 -3.21 17.36 7.04
CA LEU A 135 -3.91 16.11 7.39
C LEU A 135 -4.68 16.27 8.69
N ARG A 136 -4.00 16.66 9.78
CA ARG A 136 -4.63 16.82 11.09
C ARG A 136 -5.80 17.81 11.05
N ALA A 137 -5.60 18.99 10.47
CA ALA A 137 -6.62 20.04 10.39
C ALA A 137 -7.81 19.62 9.51
N PHE A 138 -7.56 18.99 8.35
CA PHE A 138 -8.62 18.45 7.49
C PHE A 138 -9.38 17.32 8.19
N THR A 139 -8.69 16.48 8.96
CA THR A 139 -9.32 15.44 9.76
C THR A 139 -10.16 16.04 10.89
N GLU A 140 -9.67 16.99 11.68
CA GLU A 140 -10.41 17.65 12.77
C GLU A 140 -11.68 18.38 12.27
N VAL A 141 -11.60 19.09 11.14
CA VAL A 141 -12.77 19.75 10.50
C VAL A 141 -13.74 18.72 9.89
N SER A 142 -13.24 17.56 9.48
CA SER A 142 -14.07 16.48 8.93
C SER A 142 -14.69 15.57 10.01
N ILE A 143 -14.14 15.52 11.23
CA ILE A 143 -14.70 14.78 12.39
C ILE A 143 -16.09 15.32 12.78
N HIS A 144 -16.36 16.61 12.54
CA HIS A 144 -17.65 17.25 12.87
C HIS A 144 -18.71 17.12 11.75
N ASN A 145 -18.37 16.52 10.61
CA ASN A 145 -19.32 16.29 9.52
C ASN A 145 -19.73 14.82 9.46
N VAL A 146 -21.05 14.59 9.50
CA VAL A 146 -21.65 13.26 9.37
C VAL A 146 -21.22 12.61 8.05
N PHE A 147 -20.96 11.31 8.12
CA PHE A 147 -20.38 10.39 7.14
C PHE A 147 -20.98 10.44 5.71
N SER A 148 -22.12 11.11 5.50
CA SER A 148 -22.78 11.21 4.20
C SER A 148 -22.08 12.12 3.18
N HIS A 149 -21.22 13.06 3.61
CA HIS A 149 -20.55 14.03 2.71
C HIS A 149 -19.02 13.87 2.60
N ALA A 150 -18.42 12.87 3.26
CA ALA A 150 -16.96 12.72 3.36
C ALA A 150 -16.26 12.13 2.13
N VAL A 151 -17.00 11.51 1.20
CA VAL A 151 -16.42 10.91 -0.03
C VAL A 151 -15.78 11.96 -0.96
N LEU A 152 -16.30 13.19 -0.96
CA LEU A 152 -15.73 14.28 -1.77
C LEU A 152 -14.48 14.91 -1.14
N LYS A 153 -14.27 14.76 0.18
CA LYS A 153 -13.11 15.30 0.91
C LYS A 153 -11.99 14.28 1.13
N SER A 154 -12.31 12.98 1.08
CA SER A 154 -11.33 11.88 1.24
C SER A 154 -10.19 11.85 0.22
N PRO A 155 -10.34 12.27 -1.06
CA PRO A 155 -9.23 12.21 -2.02
C PRO A 155 -8.06 13.12 -1.63
N LEU A 156 -8.36 14.30 -1.06
CA LEU A 156 -7.32 15.22 -0.58
C LEU A 156 -6.54 14.64 0.60
N VAL A 157 -7.19 13.87 1.48
CA VAL A 157 -6.51 13.20 2.59
C VAL A 157 -5.51 12.16 2.08
N ALA A 158 -5.87 11.38 1.06
CA ALA A 158 -4.95 10.44 0.43
C ALA A 158 -3.72 11.15 -0.18
N VAL A 159 -3.95 12.30 -0.83
CA VAL A 159 -2.87 13.12 -1.41
C VAL A 159 -1.93 13.65 -0.33
N PHE A 160 -2.45 14.21 0.77
CA PHE A 160 -1.60 14.70 1.85
C PHE A 160 -0.87 13.57 2.59
N TRP A 161 -1.49 12.39 2.73
CA TRP A 161 -0.85 11.22 3.33
C TRP A 161 0.29 10.71 2.47
N TYR A 162 0.06 10.61 1.15
CA TYR A 162 1.10 10.29 0.19
C TYR A 162 2.23 11.33 0.22
N LEU A 163 1.90 12.63 0.27
CA LEU A 163 2.89 13.69 0.31
C LEU A 163 3.75 13.65 1.60
N ALA A 164 3.12 13.43 2.76
CA ALA A 164 3.81 13.27 4.02
C ALA A 164 4.76 12.05 4.00
N ALA A 165 4.27 10.90 3.51
CA ALA A 165 5.08 9.70 3.38
C ALA A 165 6.23 9.90 2.38
N TYR A 166 5.95 10.48 1.21
CA TYR A 166 6.93 10.77 0.17
C TYR A 166 8.01 11.70 0.72
N GLY A 167 7.59 12.65 1.55
CA GLY A 167 8.47 13.58 2.19
C GLY A 167 9.47 12.96 3.17
N VAL A 168 9.01 12.02 4.00
CA VAL A 168 9.90 11.21 4.83
C VAL A 168 10.88 10.42 3.94
N GLY A 169 10.41 9.89 2.82
CA GLY A 169 11.25 9.19 1.84
C GLY A 169 12.36 10.07 1.26
N LEU A 170 12.05 11.30 0.89
CA LEU A 170 13.03 12.28 0.39
C LEU A 170 14.10 12.64 1.43
N MET A 171 13.70 12.78 2.70
CA MET A 171 14.66 13.05 3.77
C MET A 171 15.64 11.87 3.95
N LEU A 172 15.12 10.64 3.91
CA LEU A 172 15.95 9.43 3.98
C LEU A 172 16.87 9.30 2.77
N ASP A 173 16.38 9.57 1.56
CA ASP A 173 17.19 9.58 0.34
C ASP A 173 18.32 10.61 0.45
N THR A 174 18.00 11.84 0.86
CA THR A 174 18.97 12.91 1.06
C THR A 174 20.04 12.52 2.10
N ALA A 175 19.63 11.93 3.22
CA ALA A 175 20.56 11.47 4.25
C ALA A 175 21.50 10.36 3.74
N VAL A 176 20.97 9.42 2.94
CA VAL A 176 21.78 8.34 2.35
C VAL A 176 22.73 8.87 1.28
N ARG A 177 22.29 9.81 0.44
CA ARG A 177 23.16 10.47 -0.55
C ARG A 177 24.26 11.29 0.11
N PHE A 178 23.97 11.96 1.22
CA PHE A 178 24.97 12.68 2.02
C PHE A 178 26.05 11.74 2.57
N ALA A 179 25.67 10.51 2.94
CA ALA A 179 26.59 9.46 3.34
C ALA A 179 27.34 8.78 2.17
N GLY A 180 27.18 9.26 0.93
CA GLY A 180 27.79 8.69 -0.28
C GLY A 180 27.13 7.41 -0.78
N GLY A 181 25.95 7.06 -0.26
CA GLY A 181 25.19 5.88 -0.63
C GLY A 181 24.21 6.11 -1.78
N ASN A 182 23.72 5.02 -2.35
CA ASN A 182 22.62 5.04 -3.31
C ASN A 182 21.35 4.48 -2.66
N PHE A 183 20.43 5.36 -2.27
CA PHE A 183 19.19 5.01 -1.57
C PHE A 183 18.36 3.96 -2.32
N ARG A 184 18.31 4.08 -3.66
CA ARG A 184 17.51 3.23 -4.53
C ARG A 184 17.91 1.75 -4.48
N ASN A 185 19.22 1.49 -4.36
CA ASN A 185 19.76 0.13 -4.26
C ASN A 185 19.74 -0.40 -2.83
N LEU A 186 19.54 0.46 -1.84
CA LEU A 186 19.48 0.08 -0.44
C LEU A 186 18.18 -0.66 -0.14
N ALA A 187 18.24 -1.65 0.74
CA ALA A 187 17.06 -2.38 1.20
C ALA A 187 16.04 -1.44 1.90
N LEU A 188 16.52 -0.35 2.49
CA LEU A 188 15.68 0.70 3.06
C LEU A 188 14.93 1.50 1.97
N GLY A 189 15.60 1.87 0.88
CA GLY A 189 14.96 2.62 -0.20
C GLY A 189 13.90 1.81 -0.92
N ARG A 190 14.16 0.52 -1.20
CA ARG A 190 13.13 -0.39 -1.75
C ARG A 190 11.92 -0.52 -0.82
N PHE A 191 12.16 -0.60 0.50
CA PHE A 191 11.10 -0.66 1.50
C PHE A 191 10.25 0.63 1.49
N VAL A 192 10.89 1.80 1.44
CA VAL A 192 10.21 3.09 1.39
C VAL A 192 9.41 3.25 0.11
N HIS A 193 10.00 2.98 -1.07
CA HIS A 193 9.28 3.05 -2.35
C HIS A 193 8.10 2.07 -2.38
N GLY A 194 8.26 0.85 -1.85
CA GLY A 194 7.16 -0.11 -1.74
C GLY A 194 6.03 0.38 -0.84
N GLY A 195 6.36 1.01 0.29
CA GLY A 195 5.36 1.63 1.17
C GLY A 195 4.63 2.79 0.49
N LEU A 196 5.37 3.66 -0.22
CA LEU A 196 4.80 4.79 -0.95
C LEU A 196 3.86 4.35 -2.08
N ALA A 197 4.24 3.34 -2.86
CA ALA A 197 3.37 2.76 -3.88
C ALA A 197 2.09 2.17 -3.27
N ALA A 198 2.17 1.62 -2.06
CA ALA A 198 1.05 1.00 -1.38
C ALA A 198 0.07 2.01 -0.77
N VAL A 199 0.51 3.24 -0.43
CA VAL A 199 -0.32 4.23 0.29
C VAL A 199 -1.68 4.50 -0.37
N PRO A 200 -1.78 4.82 -1.68
CA PRO A 200 -3.06 5.12 -2.30
C PRO A 200 -3.99 3.90 -2.33
N ILE A 201 -3.42 2.71 -2.57
CA ILE A 201 -4.16 1.45 -2.62
C ILE A 201 -4.67 1.10 -1.23
N ALA A 202 -3.82 1.18 -0.21
CA ALA A 202 -4.15 0.96 1.18
C ALA A 202 -5.27 1.89 1.64
N PHE A 203 -5.23 3.17 1.24
CA PHE A 203 -6.29 4.13 1.54
C PHE A 203 -7.62 3.66 0.97
N VAL A 204 -7.70 3.37 -0.33
CA VAL A 204 -8.93 2.88 -0.98
C VAL A 204 -9.44 1.59 -0.32
N LEU A 205 -8.53 0.66 0.01
CA LEU A 205 -8.88 -0.58 0.69
C LEU A 205 -9.40 -0.35 2.11
N THR A 206 -8.86 0.61 2.86
CA THR A 206 -9.39 1.01 4.17
C THR A 206 -10.83 1.50 4.04
N PHE A 207 -11.15 2.32 3.03
CA PHE A 207 -12.55 2.73 2.78
C PHE A 207 -13.44 1.57 2.37
N ALA A 208 -12.95 0.67 1.50
CA ALA A 208 -13.69 -0.52 1.10
C ALA A 208 -13.97 -1.47 2.27
N ALA A 209 -13.00 -1.66 3.16
CA ALA A 209 -13.14 -2.46 4.38
C ALA A 209 -14.16 -1.86 5.35
N LEU A 210 -14.11 -0.54 5.55
CA LEU A 210 -15.13 0.16 6.35
C LEU A 210 -16.52 -0.01 5.73
N LEU A 211 -16.66 0.16 4.41
CA LEU A 211 -17.94 -0.02 3.72
C LEU A 211 -18.46 -1.46 3.86
N ALA A 212 -17.60 -2.46 3.65
CA ALA A 212 -17.96 -3.87 3.79
C ALA A 212 -18.47 -4.19 5.21
N GLY A 213 -17.82 -3.65 6.24
CA GLY A 213 -18.26 -3.83 7.62
C GLY A 213 -19.60 -3.18 7.95
N HIS A 214 -19.90 -2.02 7.37
CA HIS A 214 -21.21 -1.37 7.55
C HIS A 214 -22.33 -2.13 6.83
N LEU A 215 -22.05 -2.71 5.66
CA LEU A 215 -22.99 -3.57 4.94
C LEU A 215 -23.22 -4.91 5.68
N ALA A 216 -22.21 -5.41 6.39
CA ALA A 216 -22.33 -6.62 7.19
C ALA A 216 -23.09 -6.40 8.50
N VAL A 217 -23.00 -5.21 9.10
CA VAL A 217 -23.68 -4.86 10.36
C VAL A 217 -24.29 -3.46 10.29
N PHE A 218 -25.58 -3.40 9.91
CA PHE A 218 -26.31 -2.15 9.68
C PHE A 218 -26.58 -1.30 10.92
N GLU A 219 -26.57 -1.89 12.13
CA GLU A 219 -26.89 -1.19 13.38
C GLU A 219 -25.73 -0.35 13.94
N GLN A 220 -24.56 -0.36 13.30
CA GLN A 220 -23.39 0.37 13.79
C GLN A 220 -23.40 1.86 13.41
N ASN A 221 -22.84 2.67 14.30
CA ASN A 221 -22.60 4.08 14.02
C ASN A 221 -21.57 4.23 12.86
N PRO A 222 -21.95 4.88 11.75
CA PRO A 222 -21.05 5.09 10.62
C PRO A 222 -19.92 6.08 10.91
N ALA A 223 -20.05 6.91 11.95
CA ALA A 223 -19.01 7.84 12.33
C ALA A 223 -17.79 7.09 12.88
N ARG A 224 -16.68 7.12 12.15
CA ARG A 224 -15.37 6.58 12.55
C ARG A 224 -14.34 7.68 12.66
N SER A 225 -13.39 7.51 13.58
CA SER A 225 -12.30 8.48 13.78
C SER A 225 -11.38 8.47 12.56
N TRP A 226 -10.90 9.66 12.18
CA TRP A 226 -9.88 9.76 11.15
C TRP A 226 -8.55 9.14 11.57
N THR A 227 -8.28 9.12 12.88
CA THR A 227 -7.16 8.40 13.50
C THR A 227 -7.14 6.93 13.08
N LEU A 228 -8.30 6.26 13.07
CA LEU A 228 -8.44 4.88 12.57
C LEU A 228 -8.06 4.77 11.09
N VAL A 229 -8.57 5.68 10.25
CA VAL A 229 -8.30 5.65 8.81
C VAL A 229 -6.81 5.82 8.51
N LEU A 230 -6.15 6.76 9.20
CA LEU A 230 -4.73 7.03 9.02
C LEU A 230 -3.84 5.88 9.50
N VAL A 231 -4.12 5.34 10.70
CA VAL A 231 -3.40 4.18 11.24
C VAL A 231 -3.57 2.96 10.33
N SER A 232 -4.81 2.64 9.96
CA SER A 232 -5.11 1.51 9.06
C SER A 232 -4.40 1.66 7.72
N THR A 233 -4.48 2.85 7.10
CA THR A 233 -3.84 3.13 5.82
C THR A 233 -2.32 2.98 5.93
N GLY A 234 -1.71 3.59 6.95
CA GLY A 234 -0.26 3.56 7.15
C GLY A 234 0.26 2.14 7.40
N ILE A 235 -0.36 1.39 8.31
CA ILE A 235 0.08 0.03 8.64
C ILE A 235 -0.17 -0.94 7.48
N THR A 236 -1.29 -0.80 6.77
CA THR A 236 -1.57 -1.58 5.56
C THR A 236 -0.59 -1.25 4.44
N ALA A 237 -0.20 0.02 4.28
CA ALA A 237 0.81 0.41 3.30
C ALA A 237 2.18 -0.18 3.63
N LEU A 238 2.54 -0.29 4.92
CA LEU A 238 3.78 -0.91 5.38
C LEU A 238 3.77 -2.44 5.26
N SER A 239 2.60 -3.08 5.21
CA SER A 239 2.52 -4.53 5.10
C SER A 239 3.03 -5.04 3.75
N LEU A 240 2.82 -4.30 2.66
CA LEU A 240 3.33 -4.66 1.33
C LEU A 240 4.87 -4.80 1.30
N PRO A 241 5.67 -3.76 1.58
CA PRO A 241 7.12 -3.87 1.56
C PRO A 241 7.66 -4.83 2.63
N GLY A 242 6.96 -4.97 3.76
CA GLY A 242 7.27 -5.96 4.80
C GLY A 242 7.15 -7.40 4.29
N VAL A 243 6.00 -7.74 3.70
CA VAL A 243 5.73 -9.07 3.12
C VAL A 243 6.66 -9.34 1.95
N LEU A 244 6.89 -8.38 1.04
CA LEU A 244 7.83 -8.52 -0.07
C LEU A 244 9.23 -8.90 0.43
N ARG A 245 9.71 -8.23 1.49
CA ARG A 245 11.02 -8.51 2.07
C ARG A 245 11.08 -9.90 2.67
N VAL A 246 10.07 -10.31 3.44
CA VAL A 246 9.99 -11.65 4.03
C VAL A 246 9.93 -12.73 2.95
N MET A 247 9.09 -12.54 1.94
CA MET A 247 8.97 -13.46 0.80
C MET A 247 10.28 -13.54 0.00
N GLY A 248 11.00 -12.43 -0.13
CA GLY A 248 12.32 -12.37 -0.76
C GLY A 248 13.39 -13.22 -0.05
N LEU A 249 13.28 -13.44 1.27
CA LEU A 249 14.22 -14.28 2.03
C LEU A 249 14.21 -15.75 1.59
N SER A 250 13.09 -16.23 1.04
CA SER A 250 12.99 -17.60 0.49
C SER A 250 13.98 -17.89 -0.65
N ARG A 251 14.57 -16.84 -1.24
CA ARG A 251 15.53 -16.96 -2.35
C ARG A 251 16.94 -17.33 -1.90
N GLY A 252 17.30 -17.11 -0.64
CA GLY A 252 18.65 -17.35 -0.14
C GLY A 252 19.13 -18.78 -0.40
N VAL A 253 20.37 -18.94 -0.90
CA VAL A 253 21.01 -20.25 -1.13
C VAL A 253 21.13 -21.04 0.19
N LYS A 254 21.23 -20.33 1.33
CA LYS A 254 21.38 -20.90 2.68
C LYS A 254 20.10 -21.53 3.27
N THR A 255 18.92 -21.27 2.71
CA THR A 255 17.65 -21.72 3.32
C THR A 255 17.16 -23.10 2.85
N GLY A 256 17.85 -23.72 1.88
CA GLY A 256 17.54 -25.08 1.42
C GLY A 256 16.07 -25.25 0.97
N GLY A 257 15.51 -26.44 1.18
CA GLY A 257 14.10 -26.76 0.91
C GLY A 257 13.09 -26.14 1.88
N LEU A 258 13.55 -25.64 3.04
CA LEU A 258 12.70 -25.04 4.09
C LEU A 258 12.49 -23.53 3.93
N GLY A 259 13.18 -22.88 2.98
CA GLY A 259 13.09 -21.44 2.79
C GLY A 259 11.69 -20.92 2.44
N MET A 260 10.88 -21.71 1.71
CA MET A 260 9.52 -21.31 1.35
C MET A 260 8.53 -21.45 2.54
N PRO A 261 8.47 -22.60 3.26
CA PRO A 261 7.66 -22.70 4.48
C PRO A 261 7.98 -21.60 5.50
N TRP A 262 9.28 -21.29 5.69
CA TRP A 262 9.69 -20.20 6.58
C TRP A 262 9.21 -18.83 6.12
N ALA A 263 9.32 -18.51 4.83
CA ALA A 263 8.82 -17.23 4.31
C ALA A 263 7.31 -17.08 4.45
N LEU A 264 6.54 -18.15 4.21
CA LEU A 264 5.10 -18.16 4.43
C LEU A 264 4.75 -17.95 5.91
N GLY A 265 5.41 -18.69 6.81
CA GLY A 265 5.19 -18.58 8.25
C GLY A 265 5.56 -17.21 8.82
N LEU A 266 6.74 -16.69 8.45
CA LEU A 266 7.17 -15.35 8.85
C LEU A 266 6.26 -14.25 8.27
N GLY A 267 5.77 -14.43 7.04
CA GLY A 267 4.85 -13.47 6.42
C GLY A 267 3.49 -13.44 7.13
N PHE A 268 3.02 -14.61 7.58
CA PHE A 268 1.81 -14.72 8.40
C PHE A 268 2.01 -14.02 9.75
N VAL A 269 3.10 -14.33 10.46
CA VAL A 269 3.43 -13.70 11.75
C VAL A 269 3.54 -12.19 11.62
N LEU A 270 4.22 -11.68 10.59
CA LEU A 270 4.33 -10.26 10.32
C LEU A 270 2.94 -9.63 10.09
N SER A 271 2.10 -10.25 9.27
CA SER A 271 0.74 -9.75 8.99
C SER A 271 -0.11 -9.73 10.25
N THR A 272 0.00 -10.74 11.12
CA THR A 272 -0.66 -10.78 12.43
C THR A 272 -0.19 -9.65 13.33
N ILE A 273 1.12 -9.39 13.43
CA ILE A 273 1.66 -8.29 14.23
C ILE A 273 1.11 -6.94 13.73
N LEU A 274 1.15 -6.71 12.42
CA LEU A 274 0.65 -5.46 11.83
C LEU A 274 -0.87 -5.32 12.02
N SER A 275 -1.63 -6.39 11.86
CA SER A 275 -3.07 -6.43 12.17
C SER A 275 -3.36 -6.03 13.62
N THR A 276 -2.57 -6.52 14.59
CA THR A 276 -2.79 -6.14 15.98
C THR A 276 -2.31 -4.72 16.31
N VAL A 277 -1.34 -4.18 15.58
CA VAL A 277 -1.00 -2.75 15.67
C VAL A 277 -2.16 -1.89 15.17
N VAL A 278 -2.84 -2.29 14.07
CA VAL A 278 -4.06 -1.64 13.62
C VAL A 278 -5.12 -1.71 14.73
N ALA A 279 -5.35 -2.90 15.30
CA ALA A 279 -6.27 -3.12 16.43
C ALA A 279 -6.09 -2.13 17.57
N PHE A 280 -4.85 -1.98 18.01
CA PHE A 280 -4.51 -1.08 19.11
C PHE A 280 -4.71 0.39 18.71
N GLY A 281 -4.27 0.76 17.51
CA GLY A 281 -4.39 2.15 17.04
C GLY A 281 -5.82 2.58 16.72
N MET A 282 -6.76 1.66 16.47
CA MET A 282 -8.20 1.97 16.34
C MET A 282 -8.79 2.62 17.60
N HIS A 283 -8.18 2.39 18.78
CA HIS A 283 -8.70 2.85 20.07
C HIS A 283 -7.76 3.81 20.81
N PHE A 284 -6.74 4.35 20.14
CA PHE A 284 -5.71 5.18 20.80
C PHE A 284 -6.24 6.47 21.46
N GLU A 285 -7.36 7.02 20.97
CA GLU A 285 -8.00 8.23 21.51
C GLU A 285 -9.29 7.95 22.30
N ALA A 286 -9.79 6.72 22.27
CA ALA A 286 -10.97 6.33 23.05
C ALA A 286 -10.52 5.78 24.40
N ASN A 287 -11.19 6.14 25.50
CA ASN A 287 -10.94 5.65 26.87
C ASN A 287 -11.17 4.12 27.07
N GLY A 288 -11.08 3.32 26.01
CA GLY A 288 -11.25 1.88 26.00
C GLY A 288 -10.42 1.27 24.89
N ALA A 289 -9.09 1.22 25.09
CA ALA A 289 -8.23 0.39 24.26
C ALA A 289 -8.67 -1.07 24.38
N LEU A 290 -8.91 -1.74 23.25
CA LEU A 290 -9.20 -3.18 23.25
C LEU A 290 -8.06 -3.91 23.94
N SER A 291 -8.40 -4.75 24.91
CA SER A 291 -7.50 -5.74 25.47
C SER A 291 -7.03 -6.71 24.39
N TRP A 292 -5.87 -7.36 24.60
CA TRP A 292 -5.35 -8.36 23.67
C TRP A 292 -6.34 -9.49 23.38
N SER A 293 -7.14 -9.89 24.38
CA SER A 293 -8.22 -10.89 24.20
C SER A 293 -9.31 -10.41 23.26
N GLU A 294 -9.73 -9.14 23.38
CA GLU A 294 -10.77 -8.60 22.52
C GLU A 294 -10.25 -8.40 21.09
N ALA A 295 -8.99 -8.00 20.93
CA ALA A 295 -8.35 -7.90 19.60
C ALA A 295 -8.26 -9.27 18.90
N VAL A 296 -7.96 -10.34 19.65
CA VAL A 296 -7.97 -11.71 19.12
C VAL A 296 -9.38 -12.16 18.76
N ASN A 297 -10.39 -11.84 19.58
CA ASN A 297 -11.78 -12.16 19.27
C ASN A 297 -12.20 -11.51 17.95
N VAL A 298 -11.91 -10.21 17.77
CA VAL A 298 -12.19 -9.51 16.51
C VAL A 298 -11.37 -10.10 15.36
N LEU A 299 -10.11 -10.48 15.56
CA LEU A 299 -9.30 -11.12 14.51
C LEU A 299 -9.90 -12.43 14.00
N VAL A 300 -10.58 -13.21 14.86
CA VAL A 300 -11.23 -14.47 14.46
C VAL A 300 -12.68 -14.28 14.01
N GLY A 301 -13.15 -13.02 13.91
CA GLY A 301 -14.50 -12.70 13.44
C GLY A 301 -15.58 -12.80 14.52
N LEU A 302 -15.20 -12.74 15.79
CA LEU A 302 -16.12 -12.62 16.93
C LEU A 302 -16.27 -11.15 17.36
N SER A 303 -17.34 -10.86 18.09
CA SER A 303 -17.49 -9.59 18.79
C SER A 303 -16.39 -9.41 19.84
N PRO A 304 -16.05 -8.18 20.26
CA PRO A 304 -15.02 -7.95 21.28
C PRO A 304 -15.22 -8.80 22.54
N ASP A 305 -16.47 -8.94 22.99
CA ASP A 305 -16.88 -9.77 24.13
C ASP A 305 -16.88 -11.29 23.86
N GLY A 306 -16.59 -11.73 22.64
CA GLY A 306 -16.45 -13.13 22.22
C GLY A 306 -17.75 -13.90 22.09
N LYS A 307 -18.91 -13.26 22.27
CA LYS A 307 -20.20 -13.95 22.40
C LYS A 307 -20.91 -14.25 21.09
N ARG A 308 -20.61 -13.50 20.02
CA ARG A 308 -21.29 -13.64 18.73
C ARG A 308 -20.32 -13.45 17.58
N ILE A 309 -20.62 -14.06 16.44
CA ILE A 309 -19.91 -13.75 15.19
C ILE A 309 -20.23 -12.31 14.81
N PHE A 310 -19.19 -11.53 14.50
CA PHE A 310 -19.28 -10.10 14.27
C PHE A 310 -18.28 -9.62 13.22
N LEU A 311 -18.73 -9.59 11.96
CA LEU A 311 -17.92 -9.17 10.81
C LEU A 311 -18.06 -7.66 10.52
N GLY A 312 -17.95 -6.85 11.57
CA GLY A 312 -18.07 -5.39 11.46
C GLY A 312 -16.83 -4.70 10.84
N PRO A 313 -16.83 -3.36 10.73
CA PRO A 313 -15.74 -2.58 10.14
C PRO A 313 -14.37 -2.86 10.77
N ASP A 314 -14.33 -3.07 12.08
CA ASP A 314 -13.08 -3.31 12.83
C ASP A 314 -12.45 -4.65 12.42
N PHE A 315 -13.27 -5.68 12.14
CA PHE A 315 -12.83 -6.96 11.56
C PHE A 315 -12.16 -6.73 10.21
N TRP A 316 -12.85 -6.09 9.27
CA TRP A 316 -12.32 -5.92 7.90
C TRP A 316 -11.04 -5.08 7.88
N VAL A 317 -10.98 -4.02 8.68
CA VAL A 317 -9.82 -3.13 8.79
C VAL A 317 -8.60 -3.85 9.38
N MET A 318 -8.79 -4.69 10.41
CA MET A 318 -7.71 -5.54 10.95
C MET A 318 -7.15 -6.52 9.92
N HIS A 319 -7.95 -6.99 8.97
CA HIS A 319 -7.51 -7.99 7.99
C HIS A 319 -6.75 -7.39 6.79
N LEU A 320 -6.75 -6.08 6.60
CA LEU A 320 -6.06 -5.43 5.48
C LEU A 320 -4.56 -5.73 5.40
N PRO A 321 -3.79 -5.75 6.51
CA PRO A 321 -2.38 -6.11 6.48
C PRO A 321 -2.09 -7.53 5.97
N PHE A 322 -3.07 -8.44 5.98
CA PHE A 322 -2.92 -9.80 5.42
C PHE A 322 -3.02 -9.83 3.89
N LEU A 323 -3.58 -8.80 3.24
CA LEU A 323 -3.85 -8.84 1.80
C LEU A 323 -2.61 -9.13 0.94
N PRO A 324 -1.44 -8.49 1.17
CA PRO A 324 -0.25 -8.83 0.41
C PRO A 324 0.17 -10.29 0.60
N TRP A 325 0.16 -10.79 1.84
CA TRP A 325 0.51 -12.18 2.14
C TRP A 325 -0.47 -13.17 1.49
N LEU A 326 -1.77 -12.90 1.57
CA LEU A 326 -2.81 -13.70 0.93
C LEU A 326 -2.65 -13.71 -0.60
N ALA A 327 -2.25 -12.59 -1.21
CA ALA A 327 -1.98 -12.55 -2.66
C ALA A 327 -0.82 -13.48 -3.05
N PHE A 328 0.23 -13.56 -2.25
CA PHE A 328 1.33 -14.52 -2.44
C PHE A 328 0.86 -15.97 -2.33
N VAL A 329 0.14 -16.30 -1.25
CA VAL A 329 -0.40 -17.65 -1.02
C VAL A 329 -1.36 -18.05 -2.15
N PHE A 330 -2.29 -17.16 -2.51
CA PHE A 330 -3.25 -17.35 -3.59
C PHE A 330 -2.54 -17.63 -4.92
N THR A 331 -1.52 -16.84 -5.27
CA THR A 331 -0.78 -17.02 -6.53
C THR A 331 -0.07 -18.37 -6.58
N ILE A 332 0.47 -18.84 -5.44
CA ILE A 332 1.10 -20.16 -5.34
C ILE A 332 0.07 -21.27 -5.50
N VAL A 333 -1.06 -21.19 -4.79
CA VAL A 333 -2.16 -22.17 -4.89
C VAL A 333 -2.73 -22.20 -6.30
N ALA A 334 -2.98 -21.04 -6.91
CA ALA A 334 -3.42 -20.90 -8.29
C ALA A 334 -2.43 -21.54 -9.27
N SER A 335 -1.13 -21.37 -9.05
CA SER A 335 -0.10 -21.98 -9.90
C SER A 335 -0.07 -23.51 -9.76
N LEU A 336 -0.24 -24.03 -8.54
CA LEU A 336 -0.33 -25.48 -8.30
C LEU A 336 -1.59 -26.08 -8.95
N MET A 337 -2.75 -25.44 -8.76
CA MET A 337 -4.01 -25.84 -9.40
C MET A 337 -3.90 -25.77 -10.92
N GLY A 338 -3.29 -24.71 -11.46
CA GLY A 338 -3.08 -24.54 -12.90
C GLY A 338 -2.25 -25.69 -13.47
N LYS A 339 -1.16 -26.06 -12.79
CA LYS A 339 -0.37 -27.21 -13.21
C LYS A 339 -1.16 -28.53 -13.11
N ALA A 340 -2.01 -28.71 -12.10
CA ALA A 340 -2.81 -29.92 -11.95
C ALA A 340 -3.83 -30.07 -13.09
N ILE A 341 -4.50 -28.97 -13.44
CA ILE A 341 -5.44 -28.91 -14.56
C ILE A 341 -4.70 -29.19 -15.88
N ALA A 342 -3.53 -28.58 -16.10
CA ALA A 342 -2.73 -28.81 -17.29
C ALA A 342 -2.26 -30.28 -17.40
N GLY A 343 -1.79 -30.87 -16.30
CA GLY A 343 -1.37 -32.28 -16.27
C GLY A 343 -2.54 -33.26 -16.49
N ALA A 344 -3.71 -32.99 -15.90
CA ALA A 344 -4.92 -33.77 -16.15
C ALA A 344 -5.36 -33.69 -17.61
N PHE A 345 -5.14 -32.53 -18.24
CA PHE A 345 -5.45 -32.31 -19.65
C PHE A 345 -4.45 -33.03 -20.58
N GLU A 346 -3.16 -33.04 -20.26
CA GLU A 346 -2.16 -33.83 -21.00
C GLU A 346 -2.44 -35.34 -20.90
N TRP A 347 -2.93 -35.80 -19.76
CA TRP A 347 -3.30 -37.21 -19.57
C TRP A 347 -4.58 -37.61 -20.33
N THR A 348 -5.53 -36.69 -20.49
CA THR A 348 -6.83 -36.94 -21.15
C THR A 348 -6.85 -36.60 -22.64
N SER A 349 -6.01 -35.67 -23.10
CA SER A 349 -5.92 -35.24 -24.51
C SER A 349 -4.78 -35.95 -25.25
N THR A 350 -4.91 -37.26 -25.46
CA THR A 350 -4.03 -38.03 -26.35
C THR A 350 -4.26 -37.74 -27.85
N GLY A 351 -5.14 -36.80 -28.22
CA GLY A 351 -5.30 -36.37 -29.61
C GLY A 351 -5.92 -34.98 -29.76
N GLY A 352 -5.23 -34.08 -30.45
CA GLY A 352 -5.90 -33.10 -31.32
C GLY A 352 -5.88 -31.61 -30.96
N LEU A 353 -5.39 -31.18 -29.79
CA LEU A 353 -5.32 -29.73 -29.51
C LEU A 353 -3.97 -29.14 -29.93
N GLN A 354 -4.03 -28.16 -30.85
CA GLN A 354 -2.88 -27.38 -31.28
C GLN A 354 -2.16 -26.78 -30.06
N GLU A 355 -0.82 -26.86 -30.03
CA GLU A 355 0.02 -26.40 -28.90
C GLU A 355 -0.23 -24.94 -28.48
N GLY A 356 -0.84 -24.12 -29.35
CA GLY A 356 -1.18 -22.71 -29.08
C GLY A 356 -2.44 -22.47 -28.24
N GLU A 357 -3.44 -23.37 -28.25
CA GLU A 357 -4.74 -23.14 -27.58
C GLU A 357 -4.79 -23.64 -26.12
N ARG A 358 -3.93 -24.61 -25.79
CA ARG A 358 -3.81 -25.23 -24.47
C ARG A 358 -3.64 -24.25 -23.28
N PRO A 359 -2.78 -23.22 -23.34
CA PRO A 359 -2.60 -22.30 -22.21
C PRO A 359 -3.83 -21.43 -21.95
N PHE A 360 -4.64 -21.12 -22.97
CA PHE A 360 -5.86 -20.32 -22.82
C PHE A 360 -6.98 -21.13 -22.20
N LEU A 361 -7.14 -22.39 -22.63
CA LEU A 361 -8.14 -23.30 -22.09
C LEU A 361 -7.81 -23.67 -20.63
N ALA A 362 -6.53 -23.89 -20.31
CA ALA A 362 -6.09 -24.11 -18.93
C ALA A 362 -6.33 -22.88 -18.04
N SER A 363 -6.08 -21.66 -18.54
CA SER A 363 -6.42 -20.42 -17.82
C SER A 363 -7.93 -20.25 -17.62
N ALA A 364 -8.75 -20.55 -18.64
CA ALA A 364 -10.21 -20.47 -18.54
C ALA A 364 -10.78 -21.48 -17.53
N LEU A 365 -10.27 -22.72 -17.52
CA LEU A 365 -10.65 -23.74 -16.54
C LEU A 365 -10.19 -23.38 -15.13
N LEU A 366 -8.99 -22.82 -14.98
CA LEU A 366 -8.52 -22.30 -13.70
C LEU A 366 -9.45 -21.19 -13.18
N SER A 367 -9.80 -20.23 -14.02
CA SER A 367 -10.76 -19.18 -13.68
C SER A 367 -12.12 -19.76 -13.32
N GLY A 368 -12.63 -20.74 -14.09
CA GLY A 368 -13.87 -21.45 -13.80
C GLY A 368 -13.83 -22.21 -12.47
N ALA A 369 -12.73 -22.89 -12.16
CA ALA A 369 -12.52 -23.57 -10.89
C ALA A 369 -12.54 -22.58 -9.72
N PHE A 370 -11.89 -21.42 -9.85
CA PHE A 370 -11.94 -20.37 -8.85
C PHE A 370 -13.33 -19.78 -8.66
N VAL A 371 -14.10 -19.59 -9.74
CA VAL A 371 -15.50 -19.14 -9.67
C VAL A 371 -16.34 -20.16 -8.90
N VAL A 372 -16.25 -21.45 -9.24
CA VAL A 372 -16.99 -22.51 -8.53
C VAL A 372 -16.60 -22.57 -7.06
N LEU A 373 -15.30 -22.49 -6.75
CA LEU A 373 -14.79 -22.55 -5.38
C LEU A 373 -15.25 -21.33 -4.57
N PHE A 374 -15.21 -20.14 -5.15
CA PHE A 374 -15.70 -18.91 -4.54
C PHE A 374 -17.21 -18.99 -4.26
N TRP A 375 -18.02 -19.40 -5.25
CA TRP A 375 -19.47 -19.54 -5.07
C TRP A 375 -19.85 -20.65 -4.10
N SER A 376 -19.11 -21.76 -4.07
CA SER A 376 -19.35 -22.84 -3.11
C SER A 376 -19.14 -22.36 -1.68
N VAL A 377 -18.11 -21.55 -1.45
CA VAL A 377 -17.85 -20.94 -0.13
C VAL A 377 -18.91 -19.89 0.20
N SER A 378 -19.33 -19.06 -0.75
CA SER A 378 -20.39 -18.06 -0.54
C SER A 378 -21.77 -18.66 -0.26
N VAL A 379 -22.01 -19.93 -0.60
CA VAL A 379 -23.27 -20.65 -0.31
C VAL A 379 -23.21 -21.35 1.05
N LEU A 380 -22.00 -21.62 1.56
CA LEU A 380 -21.76 -22.28 2.84
C LEU A 380 -21.64 -21.30 4.04
N VAL A 381 -21.42 -20.02 3.76
CA VAL A 381 -21.40 -18.90 4.72
C VAL A 381 -22.71 -18.15 4.62
#